data_AF-A0A060C2V5-F1
#
_entry.id   AF-A0A060C2V5-F1
#
_cell.length_a   1.000
_cell.length_b   1.000
_cell.length_c   1.000
_cell.angle_alpha   90.00
_cell.angle_beta   90.00
_cell.angle_gamma   90.00
#
_symmetry.space_group_name_H-M   'P 1'
#
loop_
_entity.id
_entity.type
_entity.pdbx_description
1 polymer ?
#
loop_
_entity_poly.entity_id
_entity_poly.type
_entity_poly.pdbx_seq_one_letter_code
_entity_poly.pdbx_strand_id
1 'polypeptide(L)'
;GIDCYNAHPLIYAYGETNIAITGKGIIDGQGSNETWWSMCGAPKFGWKEGMVAQRNGGRERLLMYGETNIPVYKRIMKPEDGMRPQLINLYSCNTVLIEDVTLLNSPFLGDPSALLRKLDCTRCTCIQPWS
;
A
#
# COMPACT_ATOMS: atom_id res chain seq x y z
N GLY A 1 7.82 3.70 -8.19
CA GLY A 1 7.80 3.01 -6.89
C GLY A 1 9.05 2.17 -6.78
N ILE A 2 9.47 1.81 -5.57
CA ILE A 2 10.63 0.95 -5.35
C ILE A 2 10.09 -0.40 -4.87
N ASP A 3 10.35 -1.46 -5.64
CA ASP A 3 9.90 -2.80 -5.28
C ASP A 3 10.64 -3.28 -4.04
N CYS A 4 9.89 -3.86 -3.10
CA CYS A 4 10.41 -4.45 -1.87
C CYS A 4 9.47 -5.55 -1.38
N TYR A 5 10.00 -6.44 -0.54
CA TYR A 5 9.19 -7.35 0.24
C TYR A 5 8.79 -6.65 1.53
N ASN A 6 7.49 -6.52 1.77
CA ASN A 6 6.92 -5.88 2.94
C ASN A 6 5.73 -6.70 3.46
N ALA A 7 5.07 -6.22 4.52
CA ALA A 7 3.81 -6.76 5.03
C ALA A 7 2.79 -7.07 3.91
N HIS A 8 2.11 -8.20 4.07
CA HIS A 8 1.14 -8.69 3.09
C HIS A 8 0.01 -7.66 2.89
N PRO A 9 -0.30 -7.26 1.64
CA PRO A 9 -1.46 -6.43 1.33
C PRO A 9 -2.78 -7.07 1.78
N LEU A 10 -3.83 -6.30 1.99
CA LEU A 10 -5.12 -6.88 2.38
C LEU A 10 -5.72 -7.75 1.27
N ILE A 11 -5.61 -7.29 0.02
CA ILE A 11 -5.93 -8.05 -1.19
C ILE A 11 -4.68 -8.07 -2.07
N TYR A 12 -4.20 -9.27 -2.41
CA TYR A 12 -2.97 -9.46 -3.16
C TYR A 12 -3.17 -10.46 -4.29
N ALA A 13 -2.55 -10.17 -5.44
CA ALA A 13 -2.39 -11.12 -6.54
C ALA A 13 -1.03 -10.93 -7.21
N TYR A 14 -0.42 -12.03 -7.65
CA TYR A 14 0.91 -12.05 -8.28
C TYR A 14 0.91 -12.89 -9.55
N GLY A 15 1.23 -12.28 -10.69
CA GLY A 15 1.37 -13.01 -11.97
C GLY A 15 0.07 -13.57 -12.54
N GLU A 16 -1.06 -13.21 -11.93
CA GLU A 16 -2.37 -13.73 -12.27
C GLU A 16 -2.96 -13.03 -13.49
N THR A 17 -3.84 -13.71 -14.22
CA THR A 17 -4.49 -13.17 -15.42
C THR A 17 -6.01 -13.26 -15.32
N ASN A 18 -6.73 -12.23 -15.78
CA ASN A 18 -8.20 -12.15 -15.78
C ASN A 18 -8.80 -12.10 -14.36
N ILE A 19 -8.32 -11.18 -13.51
CA ILE A 19 -8.88 -10.97 -12.17
C ILE A 19 -9.93 -9.86 -12.21
N ALA A 20 -11.03 -10.04 -11.47
CA ALA A 20 -12.03 -9.02 -11.28
C ALA A 20 -12.38 -8.84 -9.80
N ILE A 21 -12.47 -7.59 -9.35
CA ILE A 21 -13.02 -7.19 -8.06
C ILE A 21 -14.27 -6.36 -8.37
N THR A 22 -15.45 -6.95 -8.24
CA THR A 22 -16.71 -6.31 -8.67
C THR A 22 -17.78 -6.35 -7.59
N GLY A 23 -18.76 -5.44 -7.72
CA GLY A 23 -19.99 -5.43 -6.92
C GLY A 23 -20.10 -4.24 -5.99
N LYS A 24 -21.32 -3.92 -5.55
CA LYS A 24 -21.65 -2.70 -4.79
C LYS A 24 -21.27 -2.76 -3.30
N GLY A 25 -20.36 -3.66 -2.95
CA GLY A 25 -19.89 -3.89 -1.59
C GLY A 25 -18.86 -2.87 -1.14
N ILE A 26 -18.52 -2.94 0.15
CA ILE A 26 -17.51 -2.10 0.78
C ILE A 26 -16.32 -2.97 1.18
N ILE A 27 -15.11 -2.59 0.75
CA ILE A 27 -13.85 -3.15 1.21
C ILE A 27 -13.25 -2.13 2.18
N ASP A 28 -13.36 -2.44 3.47
CA ASP A 28 -12.84 -1.60 4.56
C ASP A 28 -11.48 -2.14 5.04
N GLY A 29 -10.43 -1.32 4.85
CA GLY A 29 -9.08 -1.66 5.27
C GLY A 29 -8.78 -1.44 6.76
N GLN A 30 -9.73 -0.90 7.53
CA GLN A 30 -9.58 -0.57 8.96
C GLN A 30 -8.34 0.29 9.26
N GLY A 31 -7.94 1.12 8.30
CA GLY A 31 -7.00 2.22 8.44
C GLY A 31 -7.52 3.25 9.42
N SER A 32 -6.79 3.48 10.51
CA SER A 32 -7.09 4.54 11.47
C SER A 32 -5.80 5.15 12.02
N ASN A 33 -5.93 6.26 12.74
CA ASN A 33 -4.83 6.87 13.50
C ASN A 33 -4.24 5.90 14.54
N GLU A 34 -5.03 4.94 15.04
CA GLU A 34 -4.64 3.99 16.07
C GLU A 34 -3.93 2.76 15.49
N THR A 35 -4.27 2.36 14.26
CA THR A 35 -3.84 1.08 13.68
C THR A 35 -2.75 1.20 12.63
N TRP A 36 -2.83 2.19 11.73
CA TRP A 36 -1.95 2.25 10.56
C TRP A 36 -1.45 3.65 10.23
N TRP A 37 -2.30 4.66 10.33
CA TRP A 37 -1.95 6.01 9.85
C TRP A 37 -0.86 6.67 10.70
N SER A 38 -0.75 6.35 11.99
CA SER A 38 0.35 6.82 12.85
C SER A 38 1.73 6.39 12.35
N MET A 39 1.84 5.25 11.65
CA MET A 39 3.12 4.77 11.09
C MET A 39 3.66 5.66 9.95
N CYS A 40 2.89 6.64 9.45
CA CYS A 40 3.43 7.62 8.49
C CYS A 40 4.41 8.64 9.13
N GLY A 41 4.49 8.69 10.46
CA GLY A 41 5.38 9.60 11.18
C GLY A 41 4.90 11.05 11.23
N ALA A 42 3.60 11.28 11.02
CA ALA A 42 3.01 12.62 11.09
C ALA A 42 2.11 12.76 12.34
N PRO A 43 2.32 13.78 13.19
CA PRO A 43 1.50 14.00 14.38
C PRO A 43 -0.01 14.13 14.09
N LYS A 44 -0.37 14.68 12.92
CA LYS A 44 -1.78 14.79 12.46
C LYS A 44 -2.51 13.44 12.35
N PHE A 45 -1.76 12.35 12.19
CA PHE A 45 -2.29 10.99 12.07
C PHE A 45 -2.06 10.15 13.34
N GLY A 46 -1.81 10.80 14.49
CA GLY A 46 -1.67 10.14 15.78
C GLY A 46 -0.26 9.64 16.11
N TRP A 47 0.74 9.93 15.27
CA TRP A 47 2.14 9.60 15.59
C TRP A 47 2.66 10.41 16.78
N LYS A 48 3.44 9.76 17.66
CA LYS A 48 4.12 10.38 18.80
C LYS A 48 5.59 9.96 18.81
N GLU A 49 6.42 10.79 19.43
CA GLU A 49 7.85 10.50 19.62
C GLU A 49 8.05 9.12 20.27
N GLY A 50 8.95 8.31 19.73
CA GLY A 50 9.19 6.94 20.16
C GLY A 50 8.28 5.87 19.52
N MET A 51 7.27 6.24 18.74
CA MET A 51 6.47 5.27 17.96
C MET A 51 7.17 4.89 16.65
N VAL A 52 7.00 3.64 16.23
CA VAL A 52 7.47 3.15 14.93
C VAL A 52 6.84 3.96 13.81
N ALA A 53 7.66 4.48 12.91
CA ALA A 53 7.22 5.18 11.72
C ALA A 53 8.15 4.92 10.54
N GLN A 54 7.58 4.98 9.34
CA GLN A 54 8.28 4.95 8.08
C GLN A 54 9.40 6.01 7.99
N ARG A 55 9.25 7.15 8.69
CA ARG A 55 10.25 8.21 8.78
C ARG A 55 11.46 7.84 9.65
N ASN A 56 11.38 6.83 10.50
CA ASN A 56 12.46 6.42 11.41
C ASN A 56 13.52 5.55 10.70
N GLY A 57 13.77 5.77 9.41
CA GLY A 57 14.77 5.08 8.59
C GLY A 57 14.23 4.05 7.58
N GLY A 58 12.98 3.59 7.72
CA GLY A 58 12.37 2.65 6.76
C GLY A 58 12.29 3.22 5.33
N ARG A 59 11.87 4.49 5.21
CA ARG A 59 11.84 5.20 3.91
C ARG A 59 13.23 5.40 3.32
N GLU A 60 14.19 5.80 4.14
CA GLU A 60 15.57 6.04 3.69
C GLU A 60 16.22 4.74 3.20
N ARG A 61 16.01 3.63 3.90
CA ARG A 61 16.45 2.30 3.47
C ARG A 61 15.84 1.90 2.13
N LEU A 62 14.53 2.13 1.95
CA LEU A 62 13.86 1.83 0.69
C LEU A 62 14.42 2.69 -0.46
N LEU A 63 14.65 3.99 -0.23
CA LEU A 63 15.26 4.88 -1.22
C LEU A 63 16.68 4.41 -1.58
N MET A 64 17.50 4.09 -0.58
CA MET A 64 18.84 3.55 -0.76
C MET A 64 18.82 2.26 -1.59
N TYR A 65 17.87 1.35 -1.36
CA TYR A 65 17.71 0.14 -2.17
C TYR A 65 17.40 0.42 -3.65
N GLY A 66 16.66 1.49 -3.93
CA GLY A 66 16.41 1.96 -5.28
C GLY A 66 17.67 2.53 -5.94
N GLU A 67 18.38 3.40 -5.23
CA GLU A 67 19.59 4.08 -5.74
C GLU A 67 20.76 3.12 -5.97
N THR A 68 20.92 2.13 -5.09
CA THR A 68 22.03 1.16 -5.15
C THR A 68 21.74 -0.05 -6.05
N ASN A 69 20.57 -0.09 -6.71
CA ASN A 69 20.13 -1.21 -7.55
C ASN A 69 20.23 -2.58 -6.85
N ILE A 70 20.04 -2.61 -5.52
CA ILE A 70 20.02 -3.88 -4.78
C ILE A 70 18.93 -4.78 -5.38
N PRO A 71 19.17 -6.07 -5.63
CA PRO A 71 18.14 -6.96 -6.15
C PRO A 71 16.90 -7.02 -5.26
N VAL A 72 15.70 -7.07 -5.85
CA VAL A 72 14.42 -7.00 -5.11
C VAL A 72 14.31 -8.05 -4.00
N TYR A 73 14.80 -9.27 -4.21
CA TYR A 73 14.80 -10.35 -3.21
C TYR A 73 15.64 -10.05 -1.95
N LYS A 74 16.52 -9.04 -1.98
CA LYS A 74 17.27 -8.55 -0.82
C LYS A 74 16.63 -7.35 -0.13
N ARG A 75 15.60 -6.74 -0.74
CA ARG A 75 14.92 -5.55 -0.23
C ARG A 75 13.80 -5.96 0.73
N ILE A 76 14.17 -6.46 1.91
CA ILE A 76 13.22 -6.94 2.91
C ILE A 76 12.96 -5.82 3.93
N MET A 77 11.72 -5.33 3.95
CA MET A 77 11.23 -4.37 4.94
C MET A 77 10.64 -5.14 6.12
N LYS A 78 10.98 -4.71 7.33
CA LYS A 78 10.51 -5.32 8.56
C LYS A 78 9.38 -4.51 9.21
N PRO A 79 8.63 -5.07 10.16
CA PRO A 79 7.63 -4.31 10.93
C PRO A 79 8.21 -3.05 11.59
N GLU A 80 9.48 -3.12 12.04
CA GLU A 80 10.19 -1.99 12.63
C GLU A 80 10.41 -0.82 11.66
N ASP A 81 10.35 -1.07 10.34
CA ASP A 81 10.51 -0.03 9.32
C ASP A 81 9.20 0.77 9.11
N GLY A 82 8.10 0.40 9.78
CA GLY A 82 6.84 1.14 9.76
C GLY A 82 6.19 1.25 8.37
N MET A 83 6.52 0.33 7.47
CA MET A 83 6.04 0.34 6.10
C MET A 83 4.61 -0.21 6.03
N ARG A 84 3.65 0.67 5.82
CA ARG A 84 2.22 0.32 5.80
C ARG A 84 1.88 -0.54 4.57
N PRO A 85 1.08 -1.60 4.72
CA PRO A 85 0.64 -2.43 3.60
C PRO A 85 -0.36 -1.68 2.71
N GLN A 86 -0.44 -2.09 1.44
CA GLN A 86 -1.44 -1.60 0.51
C GLN A 86 -2.79 -2.29 0.76
N LEU A 87 -3.90 -1.60 0.47
CA LEU A 87 -5.24 -2.20 0.54
C LEU A 87 -5.42 -3.27 -0.56
N ILE A 88 -5.10 -2.90 -1.80
CA ILE A 88 -5.11 -3.80 -2.95
C ILE A 88 -3.76 -3.67 -3.65
N ASN A 89 -3.06 -4.78 -3.83
CA ASN A 89 -1.81 -4.83 -4.59
C ASN A 89 -1.88 -5.95 -5.63
N LEU A 90 -1.93 -5.57 -6.90
CA LEU A 90 -1.96 -6.48 -8.03
C LEU A 90 -0.63 -6.36 -8.75
N TYR A 91 0.27 -7.30 -8.48
CA TYR A 91 1.64 -7.26 -8.97
C TYR A 91 1.82 -8.18 -10.17
N SER A 92 2.35 -7.65 -11.27
CA SER A 92 2.55 -8.40 -12.52
C SER A 92 1.28 -9.13 -13.04
N CYS A 93 0.09 -8.61 -12.73
CA CYS A 93 -1.17 -9.17 -13.19
C CYS A 93 -1.54 -8.65 -14.58
N ASN A 94 -2.22 -9.47 -15.39
CA ASN A 94 -2.66 -9.13 -16.73
C ASN A 94 -4.19 -9.16 -16.83
N THR A 95 -4.82 -8.14 -17.41
CA THR A 95 -6.29 -8.02 -17.50
C THR A 95 -6.96 -8.00 -16.12
N VAL A 96 -7.10 -6.81 -15.53
CA VAL A 96 -7.74 -6.60 -14.23
C VAL A 96 -8.96 -5.69 -14.38
N LEU A 97 -10.08 -6.08 -13.75
CA LEU A 97 -11.29 -5.27 -13.63
C LEU A 97 -11.54 -4.92 -12.16
N ILE A 98 -11.66 -3.63 -11.81
CA ILE A 98 -12.12 -3.20 -10.49
C ILE A 98 -13.32 -2.28 -10.68
N GLU A 99 -14.52 -2.79 -10.43
CA GLU A 99 -15.77 -2.10 -10.75
C GLU A 99 -16.76 -2.09 -9.59
N ASP A 100 -17.42 -0.94 -9.39
CA ASP A 100 -18.55 -0.73 -8.48
C ASP A 100 -18.29 -1.02 -6.98
N VAL A 101 -17.07 -1.37 -6.59
CA VAL A 101 -16.67 -1.51 -5.18
C VAL A 101 -16.39 -0.16 -4.53
N THR A 102 -16.68 -0.06 -3.23
CA THR A 102 -16.29 1.08 -2.41
C THR A 102 -15.08 0.70 -1.56
N LEU A 103 -13.97 1.43 -1.68
CA LEU A 103 -12.78 1.23 -0.85
C LEU A 103 -12.77 2.27 0.27
N LEU A 104 -12.73 1.82 1.53
CA LEU A 104 -12.68 2.69 2.70
C LEU A 104 -11.47 2.39 3.57
N ASN A 105 -11.03 3.41 4.33
CA ASN A 105 -10.02 3.31 5.38
C ASN A 105 -8.79 2.51 4.96
N SER A 106 -8.17 2.88 3.84
CA SER A 106 -6.93 2.22 3.41
C SER A 106 -5.82 2.44 4.47
N PRO A 107 -5.07 1.39 4.86
CA PRO A 107 -3.93 1.55 5.76
C PRO A 107 -2.86 2.53 5.23
N PHE A 108 -2.76 2.61 3.90
CA PHE A 108 -1.75 3.40 3.20
C PHE A 108 -2.21 4.85 2.92
N LEU A 109 -3.45 5.04 2.46
CA LEU A 109 -4.02 6.36 2.19
C LEU A 109 -4.70 6.86 3.46
N GLY A 110 -4.12 7.88 4.11
CA GLY A 110 -4.65 8.47 5.35
C GLY A 110 -5.93 9.29 5.19
N ASP A 111 -6.61 9.19 4.05
CA ASP A 111 -7.83 9.94 3.77
C ASP A 111 -9.02 8.97 3.65
N PRO A 112 -9.95 8.96 4.61
CA PRO A 112 -11.17 8.14 4.55
C PRO A 112 -12.12 8.56 3.42
N SER A 113 -11.89 9.71 2.77
CA SER A 113 -12.71 10.21 1.64
C SER A 113 -12.19 9.81 0.26
N ALA A 114 -11.08 9.06 0.17
CA ALA A 114 -10.53 8.54 -1.09
C ALA A 114 -11.44 7.46 -1.70
N LEU A 115 -12.62 7.88 -2.17
CA LEU A 115 -13.58 7.10 -2.94
C LEU A 115 -12.98 6.82 -4.31
N LEU A 116 -12.31 5.68 -4.42
CA LEU A 116 -11.97 5.07 -5.69
C LEU A 116 -13.26 4.59 -6.37
N ARG A 117 -13.89 5.46 -7.17
CA ARG A 117 -15.02 5.09 -8.04
C ARG A 117 -14.52 4.81 -9.44
N LYS A 118 -14.57 3.52 -9.80
CA LYS A 118 -14.20 2.88 -11.07
C LYS A 118 -12.73 3.04 -11.48
N LEU A 119 -12.01 1.91 -11.51
CA LEU A 119 -10.70 1.82 -12.13
C LEU A 119 -10.71 0.64 -13.12
N ASP A 120 -10.99 0.93 -14.39
CA ASP A 120 -10.78 -0.02 -15.49
C ASP A 120 -9.30 -0.01 -15.85
N CYS A 121 -8.58 -1.05 -15.43
CA CYS A 121 -7.12 -1.07 -15.46
C CYS A 121 -6.61 -2.30 -16.21
N THR A 122 -6.59 -2.24 -17.55
CA THR A 122 -6.25 -3.39 -18.40
C THR A 122 -4.76 -3.79 -18.36
N ARG A 123 -3.87 -2.91 -17.88
CA ARG A 123 -2.47 -3.22 -17.53
C ARG A 123 -1.99 -2.25 -16.45
N CYS A 124 -2.18 -2.62 -15.19
CA CYS A 124 -1.82 -1.74 -14.09
C CYS A 124 -0.93 -2.45 -13.10
N THR A 125 0.36 -2.10 -13.14
CA THR A 125 1.15 -2.08 -11.92
C THR A 125 0.57 -0.93 -11.10
N CYS A 126 -0.28 -1.23 -10.11
CA CYS A 126 -0.82 -0.20 -9.23
C CYS A 126 0.31 0.27 -8.30
N ILE A 127 1.27 1.01 -8.86
CA ILE A 127 2.22 1.80 -8.09
C ILE A 127 1.42 3.02 -7.68
N GLN A 128 0.77 2.95 -6.51
CA GLN A 128 0.08 4.12 -5.97
C GLN A 128 1.10 5.28 -5.93
N PRO A 129 0.85 6.39 -6.65
CA PRO A 129 1.78 7.50 -6.70
C PRO A 129 1.86 8.11 -5.32
N TRP A 130 3.08 8.20 -4.82
CA TRP A 130 3.40 8.95 -3.61
C TRP A 130 3.09 10.42 -3.89
N SER A 131 2.24 11.02 -3.07
CA SER A 131 2.24 12.47 -2.85
C SER A 131 2.77 12.76 -1.46
#